data_AF-A0A5N5TNE1-F1
#
_entry.id   AF-A0A5N5TNE1-F1
#
_cell.length_a   1.000
_cell.length_b   1.000
_cell.length_c   1.000
_cell.angle_alpha   90.00
_cell.angle_beta   90.00
_cell.angle_gamma   90.00
#
_symmetry.space_group_name_H-M   'P 1'
#
loop_
_entity.id
_entity.type
_entity.pdbx_description
1 polymer ?
#
loop_
_entity_poly.entity_id
_entity_poly.type
_entity_poly.pdbx_seq_one_letter_code
_entity_poly.pdbx_strand_id
1 'polypeptide(L)'
;MPAFDLSSWYVLFFMVFITLCFFIYMNIILAVIYNNYRKHLKNEVKKSIISKHRQLSNAFDMVFTYHGMRKVVTKKNFYELMDALPTKRSHSLIHVLWIVLDADNSNVIGRKDFLKLADLLNVEVMEVTHNDCFCVKHFPFIYNSNYSVQIQKVVKSRQVNFSVF
;
A
#
# COMPACT_ATOMS: atom_id res chain seq x y z
N MET A 1 -2.74 29.10 -50.85
CA MET A 1 -3.74 28.93 -49.76
C MET A 1 -4.44 30.28 -49.69
N PRO A 2 -5.74 30.40 -50.02
CA PRO A 2 -6.30 31.60 -50.64
C PRO A 2 -6.12 32.91 -49.85
N ALA A 3 -6.04 32.86 -48.51
CA ALA A 3 -5.79 34.03 -47.66
C ALA A 3 -4.31 34.51 -47.66
N PHE A 4 -3.36 33.61 -47.92
CA PHE A 4 -1.92 33.89 -47.99
C PHE A 4 -1.55 34.61 -49.30
N ASP A 5 -2.27 34.29 -50.38
CA ASP A 5 -2.04 34.84 -51.72
C ASP A 5 -2.59 36.28 -51.88
N LEU A 6 -3.39 36.76 -50.91
CA LEU A 6 -3.99 38.11 -50.88
C LEU A 6 -3.08 39.16 -50.19
N SER A 7 -2.45 38.82 -49.06
CA SER A 7 -1.40 39.65 -48.46
C SER A 7 -0.58 38.87 -47.44
N SER A 8 0.74 39.08 -47.41
CA SER A 8 1.64 38.41 -46.44
C SER A 8 1.39 38.83 -44.98
N TRP A 9 0.62 39.90 -44.74
CA TRP A 9 0.27 40.37 -43.39
C TRP A 9 -0.70 39.43 -42.65
N TYR A 10 -1.55 38.69 -43.37
CA TYR A 10 -2.48 37.74 -42.75
C TYR A 10 -1.75 36.57 -42.06
N VAL A 11 -0.50 36.28 -42.43
CA VAL A 11 0.33 35.25 -41.79
C VAL A 11 0.60 35.59 -40.33
N LEU A 12 0.83 36.86 -40.03
CA LEU A 12 1.11 37.32 -38.67
C LEU A 12 -0.13 37.16 -37.78
N PHE A 13 -1.31 37.43 -38.33
CA PHE A 13 -2.58 37.16 -37.65
C PHE A 13 -2.73 35.68 -37.28
N PHE A 14 -2.48 34.76 -38.23
CA PHE A 14 -2.54 33.32 -37.96
C PHE A 14 -1.47 32.85 -36.97
N MET A 15 -0.25 33.36 -37.06
CA MET A 15 0.82 33.01 -36.11
C MET A 15 0.47 33.42 -34.68
N VAL A 16 -0.02 34.65 -34.49
CA VAL A 16 -0.46 35.13 -33.17
C VAL A 16 -1.67 34.33 -32.70
N PHE A 17 -2.65 34.09 -33.58
CA PHE A 17 -3.83 33.31 -33.26
C PHE A 17 -3.51 31.88 -32.84
N ILE A 18 -2.67 31.16 -33.60
CA ILE A 18 -2.26 29.78 -33.28
C ILE A 18 -1.43 29.77 -32.00
N THR A 19 -0.55 30.75 -31.79
CA THR A 19 0.23 30.86 -30.55
C THR A 19 -0.69 31.07 -29.35
N LEU A 20 -1.64 32.01 -29.43
CA LEU A 20 -2.60 32.25 -28.36
C LEU A 20 -3.49 31.03 -28.13
N CYS A 21 -4.08 30.46 -29.18
CA CYS A 21 -4.93 29.28 -29.05
C CYS A 21 -4.14 28.10 -28.51
N PHE A 22 -3.02 27.72 -29.11
CA PHE A 22 -2.30 26.53 -28.69
C PHE A 22 -1.71 26.69 -27.28
N PHE A 23 -0.98 27.76 -27.00
CA PHE A 23 -0.33 27.90 -25.69
C PHE A 23 -1.31 28.25 -24.59
N ILE A 24 -2.29 29.14 -24.80
CA ILE A 24 -3.21 29.52 -23.73
C ILE A 24 -4.26 28.43 -23.53
N TYR A 25 -4.90 27.94 -24.60
CA TYR A 25 -5.98 26.95 -24.47
C TYR A 25 -5.46 25.60 -23.97
N MET A 26 -4.37 25.07 -24.54
CA MET A 26 -3.86 23.77 -24.10
C MET A 26 -3.39 23.80 -22.65
N ASN A 27 -2.71 24.87 -22.23
CA ASN A 27 -2.26 25.00 -20.85
C ASN A 27 -3.43 25.16 -19.86
N ILE A 28 -4.47 25.92 -20.22
CA ILE A 28 -5.67 26.06 -19.38
C ILE A 28 -6.40 24.72 -19.27
N ILE A 29 -6.62 24.00 -20.38
CA ILE A 29 -7.26 22.67 -20.34
C ILE A 29 -6.45 21.73 -19.47
N LEU A 30 -5.14 21.65 -19.68
CA LEU A 30 -4.29 20.76 -18.91
C LEU A 30 -4.37 21.08 -17.42
N ALA A 31 -4.36 22.36 -17.04
CA ALA A 31 -4.51 22.77 -15.65
C ALA A 31 -5.86 22.32 -15.05
N VAL A 32 -6.96 22.47 -15.79
CA VAL A 32 -8.30 22.06 -15.33
C VAL A 32 -8.39 20.55 -15.17
N ILE A 33 -7.94 19.79 -16.18
CA ILE A 33 -7.91 18.31 -16.14
C ILE A 33 -7.05 17.84 -14.97
N TYR A 34 -5.87 18.43 -14.82
CA TYR A 34 -4.94 18.07 -13.75
C TYR A 34 -5.52 18.32 -12.36
N ASN A 35 -6.16 19.47 -12.15
CA ASN A 35 -6.79 19.79 -10.88
C ASN A 35 -7.97 18.83 -10.58
N ASN A 36 -8.79 18.53 -11.59
CA ASN A 36 -9.88 17.58 -11.45
C ASN A 36 -9.36 16.17 -11.13
N TYR A 37 -8.34 15.72 -11.85
CA TYR A 37 -7.70 14.43 -11.65
C TYR A 37 -7.11 14.30 -10.24
N ARG A 38 -6.32 15.27 -9.78
CA ARG A 38 -5.80 15.27 -8.40
C ARG A 38 -6.93 15.22 -7.36
N LYS A 39 -8.00 15.97 -7.58
CA LYS A 39 -9.17 15.96 -6.69
C LYS A 39 -9.86 14.60 -6.66
N HIS A 40 -10.04 13.98 -7.82
CA HIS A 40 -10.62 12.65 -7.95
C HIS A 40 -9.77 11.59 -7.24
N LEU A 41 -8.47 11.56 -7.51
CA LEU A 41 -7.53 10.65 -6.83
C LEU A 41 -7.57 10.79 -5.31
N LYS A 42 -7.49 12.03 -4.81
CA LYS A 42 -7.53 12.29 -3.37
C LYS A 42 -8.83 11.80 -2.75
N ASN A 43 -9.96 11.98 -3.44
CA ASN A 43 -11.26 11.53 -2.98
C ASN A 43 -11.36 10.00 -2.96
N GLU A 44 -10.86 9.31 -3.99
CA GLU A 44 -10.86 7.84 -4.04
C GLU A 44 -10.01 7.23 -2.90
N VAL A 45 -8.81 7.76 -2.69
CA VAL A 45 -7.95 7.33 -1.57
C VAL A 45 -8.63 7.58 -0.22
N LYS A 46 -9.19 8.78 -0.02
CA LYS A 46 -9.88 9.14 1.22
C LYS A 46 -11.11 8.25 1.46
N LYS A 47 -11.91 7.98 0.43
CA LYS A 47 -13.08 7.09 0.52
C LYS A 47 -12.67 5.67 0.90
N SER A 48 -11.59 5.15 0.32
CA SER A 48 -11.06 3.83 0.65
C SER A 48 -10.68 3.73 2.13
N ILE A 49 -9.92 4.69 2.65
CA ILE A 49 -9.51 4.74 4.06
C ILE A 49 -10.74 4.83 4.98
N ILE A 50 -11.67 5.75 4.69
CA ILE A 50 -12.89 5.92 5.50
C ILE A 50 -13.74 4.64 5.48
N SER A 51 -13.87 3.99 4.32
CA SER A 51 -14.61 2.74 4.18
C SER A 51 -13.99 1.64 5.05
N LYS A 52 -12.66 1.49 5.04
CA LYS A 52 -11.94 0.53 5.89
C LYS A 52 -12.17 0.79 7.38
N HIS A 53 -11.97 2.03 7.84
CA HIS A 53 -12.23 2.39 9.24
C HIS A 53 -13.69 2.18 9.65
N ARG A 54 -14.64 2.47 8.75
CA ARG A 54 -16.07 2.25 9.03
C ARG A 54 -16.40 0.78 9.17
N GLN A 55 -15.94 -0.06 8.24
CA GLN A 55 -16.14 -1.51 8.32
C GLN A 55 -15.54 -2.09 9.60
N LEU A 56 -14.34 -1.62 9.95
CA LEU A 56 -13.66 -2.06 11.15
C LEU A 56 -14.35 -1.56 12.42
N SER A 57 -14.88 -0.33 12.43
CA SER A 57 -15.74 0.14 13.53
C SER A 57 -16.97 -0.75 13.70
N ASN A 58 -17.62 -1.15 12.61
CA ASN A 58 -18.77 -2.04 12.68
C ASN A 58 -18.37 -3.42 13.21
N ALA A 59 -17.20 -3.94 12.83
CA ALA A 59 -16.68 -5.19 13.38
C ALA A 59 -16.40 -5.10 14.88
N PHE A 60 -15.86 -3.96 15.35
CA PHE A 60 -15.71 -3.70 16.78
C PHE A 60 -17.06 -3.75 17.50
N ASP A 61 -18.08 -3.11 16.93
CA ASP A 61 -19.44 -3.10 17.49
C ASP A 61 -20.11 -4.49 17.48
N MET A 62 -19.60 -5.47 16.72
CA MET A 62 -20.06 -6.87 16.77
C MET A 62 -19.31 -7.73 17.79
N VAL A 63 -18.02 -7.45 18.01
CA VAL A 63 -17.10 -8.36 18.72
C VAL A 63 -16.76 -7.88 20.15
N PHE A 64 -17.13 -6.64 20.50
CA PHE A 64 -16.82 -6.07 21.81
C PHE A 64 -17.45 -6.86 22.97
N THR A 65 -16.75 -6.82 24.09
CA THR A 65 -17.20 -7.30 25.40
C THR A 65 -17.13 -6.14 26.39
N TYR A 66 -17.97 -6.19 27.42
CA TYR A 66 -17.89 -5.23 28.51
C TYR A 66 -16.85 -5.69 29.53
N HIS A 67 -15.85 -4.87 29.77
CA HIS A 67 -14.94 -5.02 30.90
C HIS A 67 -15.19 -3.84 31.85
N GLY A 68 -16.03 -4.07 32.85
CA GLY A 68 -16.63 -3.00 33.66
C GLY A 68 -17.52 -2.10 32.80
N MET A 69 -17.24 -0.80 32.77
CA MET A 69 -17.99 0.18 31.97
C MET A 69 -17.40 0.47 30.58
N ARG A 70 -16.33 -0.22 30.18
CA ARG A 70 -15.65 0.02 28.89
C ARG A 70 -15.93 -1.10 27.90
N LYS A 71 -16.18 -0.73 26.64
CA LYS A 71 -16.22 -1.67 25.51
C LYS A 71 -14.79 -2.00 25.11
N VAL A 72 -14.44 -3.27 25.20
CA VAL A 72 -13.10 -3.78 24.87
C VAL A 72 -13.19 -5.10 24.11
N VAL A 73 -12.17 -5.41 23.32
CA VAL A 73 -12.03 -6.68 22.64
C VAL A 73 -10.98 -7.51 23.36
N THR A 74 -11.38 -8.69 23.84
CA THR A 74 -10.49 -9.66 24.50
C THR A 74 -9.71 -10.45 23.45
N LYS A 75 -8.54 -10.97 23.82
CA LYS A 75 -7.70 -11.82 22.96
C LYS A 75 -8.49 -12.92 22.24
N LYS A 76 -9.29 -13.70 22.96
CA LYS A 76 -10.11 -14.78 22.37
C LYS A 76 -10.99 -14.28 21.21
N ASN A 77 -11.77 -13.23 21.46
CA ASN A 77 -12.69 -12.65 20.48
C ASN A 77 -11.95 -12.09 19.25
N PHE A 78 -10.75 -11.55 19.44
CA PHE A 78 -9.91 -11.07 18.34
C PHE A 78 -9.44 -12.21 17.43
N TYR A 79 -9.01 -13.33 18.01
CA TYR A 79 -8.58 -14.49 17.23
C TYR A 79 -9.76 -15.13 16.50
N GLU A 80 -10.91 -15.27 17.15
CA GLU A 80 -12.15 -15.74 16.51
C GLU A 80 -12.56 -14.85 15.33
N LEU A 81 -12.46 -13.52 15.49
CA LEU A 81 -12.71 -12.59 14.39
C LEU A 81 -11.73 -12.80 13.23
N MET A 82 -10.43 -12.97 13.53
CA MET A 82 -9.41 -13.18 12.50
C MET A 82 -9.55 -14.52 11.78
N ASP A 83 -10.00 -15.57 12.48
CA ASP A 83 -10.28 -16.89 11.90
C ASP A 83 -11.55 -16.88 11.03
N ALA A 84 -12.53 -16.03 11.36
CA ALA A 84 -13.74 -15.84 10.57
C ALA A 84 -13.52 -15.07 9.26
N LEU A 85 -12.36 -14.42 9.09
CA LEU A 85 -12.05 -13.72 7.85
C LEU A 85 -11.74 -14.71 6.72
N PRO A 86 -12.21 -14.45 5.48
CA PRO A 86 -11.94 -15.32 4.33
C PRO A 86 -10.45 -15.36 3.96
N THR A 87 -9.69 -14.32 4.31
CA THR A 87 -8.25 -14.27 4.09
C THR A 87 -7.52 -14.91 5.27
N LYS A 88 -7.22 -16.21 5.18
CA LYS A 88 -6.42 -16.91 6.18
C LYS A 88 -5.01 -16.32 6.23
N ARG A 89 -4.66 -15.71 7.34
CA ARG A 89 -3.29 -15.25 7.65
C ARG A 89 -2.60 -16.29 8.54
N SER A 90 -1.27 -16.29 8.50
CA SER A 90 -0.46 -17.09 9.42
C SER A 90 -0.80 -16.73 10.87
N HIS A 91 -0.91 -17.74 11.74
CA HIS A 91 -1.16 -17.54 13.16
C HIS A 91 -0.08 -16.66 13.82
N SER A 92 1.17 -16.73 13.32
CA SER A 92 2.27 -15.87 13.77
C SER A 92 2.01 -14.39 13.48
N LEU A 93 1.46 -14.04 12.31
CA LEU A 93 1.10 -12.66 11.98
C LEU A 93 -0.03 -12.15 12.86
N ILE A 94 -1.06 -12.96 13.10
CA ILE A 94 -2.18 -12.61 13.98
C ILE A 94 -1.65 -12.33 15.40
N HIS A 95 -0.68 -13.12 15.86
CA HIS A 95 -0.03 -12.89 17.15
C HIS A 95 0.78 -11.60 17.20
N VAL A 96 1.58 -11.30 16.15
CA VAL A 96 2.32 -10.03 16.05
C VAL A 96 1.36 -8.84 16.05
N LEU A 97 0.27 -8.95 15.29
CA LEU A 97 -0.77 -7.94 15.21
C LEU A 97 -1.42 -7.67 16.57
N TRP A 98 -1.69 -8.72 17.34
CA TRP A 98 -2.16 -8.60 18.72
C TRP A 98 -1.17 -7.82 19.58
N ILE A 99 0.12 -8.19 19.56
CA ILE A 99 1.16 -7.51 20.36
C ILE A 99 1.27 -6.02 20.00
N VAL A 100 1.19 -5.68 18.71
CA VAL A 100 1.29 -4.28 18.25
C VAL A 100 0.06 -3.47 18.68
N LEU A 101 -1.11 -4.09 18.78
CA LEU A 101 -2.34 -3.44 19.21
C LEU A 101 -2.45 -3.32 20.74
N ASP A 102 -1.95 -4.31 21.49
CA ASP A 102 -1.94 -4.38 22.96
C ASP A 102 -0.62 -3.82 23.53
N ALA A 103 -0.31 -2.56 23.18
CA ALA A 103 0.94 -1.92 23.58
C ALA A 103 1.06 -1.71 25.11
N ASP A 104 -0.05 -1.70 25.84
CA ASP A 104 -0.11 -1.58 27.29
C ASP A 104 -0.12 -2.95 28.01
N ASN A 105 -0.08 -4.05 27.25
CA ASN A 105 -0.08 -5.44 27.75
C ASN A 105 -1.25 -5.72 28.70
N SER A 106 -2.37 -5.03 28.47
CA SER A 106 -3.58 -5.10 29.27
C SER A 106 -4.44 -6.31 28.92
N ASN A 107 -4.06 -7.06 27.89
CA ASN A 107 -4.79 -8.19 27.30
C ASN A 107 -6.18 -7.82 26.76
N VAL A 108 -6.47 -6.52 26.64
CA VAL A 108 -7.74 -5.99 26.16
C VAL A 108 -7.50 -4.82 25.21
N ILE A 109 -8.20 -4.80 24.08
CA ILE A 109 -8.03 -3.76 23.07
C ILE A 109 -9.23 -2.81 23.10
N GLY A 110 -8.98 -1.52 23.32
CA GLY A 110 -9.99 -0.48 23.22
C GLY A 110 -10.33 -0.12 21.76
N ARG A 111 -11.42 0.62 21.56
CA ARG A 111 -11.87 1.00 20.19
C ARG A 111 -10.81 1.73 19.38
N LYS A 112 -10.07 2.65 20.00
CA LYS A 112 -9.06 3.46 19.30
C LYS A 112 -7.92 2.58 18.79
N ASP A 113 -7.45 1.68 19.64
CA ASP A 113 -6.36 0.76 19.28
C ASP A 113 -6.84 -0.25 18.26
N PHE A 114 -8.05 -0.80 18.43
CA PHE A 114 -8.65 -1.68 17.43
C PHE A 114 -8.75 -1.01 16.05
N LEU A 115 -9.08 0.27 15.95
CA LEU A 115 -9.15 0.96 14.66
C LEU A 115 -7.80 1.15 13.96
N LYS A 116 -6.67 1.13 14.70
CA LYS A 116 -5.31 1.15 14.11
C LYS A 116 -5.04 -0.13 13.31
N LEU A 117 -5.80 -1.19 13.53
CA LEU A 117 -5.74 -2.41 12.74
C LEU A 117 -5.97 -2.13 11.24
N ALA A 118 -6.78 -1.12 10.87
CA ALA A 118 -6.97 -0.75 9.47
C ALA A 118 -5.67 -0.34 8.77
N ASP A 119 -4.78 0.35 9.50
CA ASP A 119 -3.47 0.76 9.01
C ASP A 119 -2.50 -0.41 9.01
N LEU A 120 -2.50 -1.23 10.07
CA LEU A 120 -1.62 -2.40 10.20
C LEU A 120 -1.91 -3.47 9.14
N LEU A 121 -3.19 -3.70 8.81
CA LEU A 121 -3.58 -4.63 7.75
C LEU A 121 -3.23 -4.12 6.35
N ASN A 122 -3.07 -2.80 6.19
CA ASN A 122 -2.70 -2.17 4.93
C ASN A 122 -1.20 -2.20 4.67
N VAL A 123 -0.38 -2.42 5.70
CA VAL A 123 1.03 -2.76 5.50
C VAL A 123 1.07 -4.16 4.90
N GLU A 124 1.56 -4.29 3.66
CA GLU A 124 2.05 -5.57 3.17
C GLU A 124 3.21 -5.97 4.07
N VAL A 125 2.88 -6.62 5.18
CA VAL A 125 3.85 -7.37 5.95
C VAL A 125 4.22 -8.53 5.04
N MET A 126 5.23 -8.29 4.19
CA MET A 126 6.01 -9.36 3.64
C MET A 126 6.52 -10.11 4.85
N GLU A 127 5.90 -11.23 5.19
CA GLU A 127 6.63 -12.24 5.95
C GLU A 127 7.89 -12.44 5.14
N VAL A 128 9.02 -11.92 5.66
CA VAL A 128 10.33 -12.38 5.24
C VAL A 128 10.38 -13.80 5.75
N THR A 129 9.69 -14.67 5.02
CA THR A 129 9.91 -16.09 5.10
C THR A 129 11.35 -16.21 4.65
N HIS A 130 12.24 -16.34 5.63
CA HIS A 130 13.41 -17.19 5.48
C HIS A 130 12.90 -18.63 5.25
N ASN A 131 12.09 -18.81 4.21
CA ASN A 131 11.95 -20.11 3.58
C ASN A 131 13.32 -20.31 2.99
N ASP A 132 14.11 -21.13 3.67
CA ASP A 132 15.25 -21.77 3.04
C ASP A 132 14.81 -22.19 1.64
N CYS A 133 15.55 -21.73 0.65
CA CYS A 133 15.18 -21.89 -0.75
C CYS A 133 14.78 -23.34 -1.01
N PHE A 134 13.82 -23.60 -1.89
CA PHE A 134 13.33 -24.96 -2.20
C PHE A 134 14.48 -25.97 -2.43
N CYS A 135 15.60 -25.49 -2.99
CA CYS A 135 16.84 -26.24 -3.17
C CYS A 135 17.50 -26.72 -1.87
N VAL A 136 17.46 -25.94 -0.78
CA VAL A 136 17.97 -26.32 0.55
C VAL A 136 17.13 -27.46 1.13
N LYS A 137 15.81 -27.39 0.92
CA LYS A 137 14.87 -28.36 1.47
C LYS A 137 14.89 -29.70 0.73
N HIS A 138 15.09 -29.69 -0.59
CA HIS A 138 15.07 -30.92 -1.40
C HIS A 138 16.46 -31.51 -1.67
N PHE A 139 17.52 -30.69 -1.68
CA PHE A 139 18.89 -31.14 -1.95
C PHE A 139 19.91 -30.54 -0.94
N PRO A 140 19.84 -30.94 0.35
CA PRO A 140 20.75 -30.43 1.37
C PRO A 140 22.22 -30.76 1.08
N PHE A 141 22.49 -31.89 0.43
CA PHE A 141 23.85 -32.32 0.09
C PHE A 141 24.53 -31.42 -0.95
N ILE A 142 23.79 -30.93 -1.94
CA ILE A 142 24.35 -30.07 -3.00
C ILE A 142 24.50 -28.65 -2.48
N TYR A 143 23.52 -28.15 -1.71
CA TYR A 143 23.56 -26.81 -1.14
C TYR A 143 24.66 -26.64 -0.09
N ASN A 144 24.97 -27.70 0.67
CA ASN A 144 26.04 -27.67 1.68
C ASN A 144 27.41 -28.12 1.13
N SER A 145 27.54 -28.26 -0.19
CA SER A 145 28.81 -28.57 -0.83
C SER A 145 29.76 -27.37 -0.83
N ASN A 146 31.07 -27.61 -0.77
CA ASN A 146 32.09 -26.55 -0.71
C ASN A 146 32.00 -25.54 -1.86
N TYR A 147 31.59 -25.98 -3.05
CA TYR A 147 31.40 -25.11 -4.21
C TYR A 147 30.16 -24.21 -4.07
N SER A 148 29.04 -24.74 -3.57
CA SER A 148 27.83 -23.96 -3.34
C SER A 148 28.03 -22.89 -2.26
N VAL A 149 28.80 -23.21 -1.21
CA VAL A 149 29.14 -22.27 -0.12
C VAL A 149 30.03 -21.12 -0.62
N GLN A 150 30.96 -21.37 -1.54
CA GLN A 150 31.76 -20.31 -2.15
C GLN A 150 30.90 -19.38 -3.02
N ILE A 151 30.02 -19.94 -3.85
CA ILE A 151 29.08 -19.15 -4.67
C ILE A 151 28.15 -18.32 -3.76
N GLN A 152 27.65 -18.90 -2.67
CA GLN A 152 26.81 -18.18 -1.72
C GLN A 152 27.57 -17.01 -1.04
N LYS A 153 28.86 -17.19 -0.71
CA LYS A 153 29.70 -16.11 -0.17
C LYS A 153 29.90 -14.97 -1.17
N VAL A 154 30.04 -15.28 -2.45
CA VAL A 154 30.16 -14.27 -3.52
C VAL A 154 28.83 -13.52 -3.72
N VAL A 155 27.71 -14.23 -3.79
CA VAL A 155 26.38 -13.61 -4.00
C VAL A 155 25.93 -12.79 -2.78
N LYS A 156 26.25 -13.21 -1.55
CA LYS A 156 25.99 -12.43 -0.34
C LYS A 156 27.01 -11.30 -0.11
N SER A 157 28.06 -11.23 -0.91
CA SER A 157 29.02 -10.14 -0.81
C SER A 157 28.39 -8.82 -1.30
N ARG A 158 28.69 -7.74 -0.58
CA ARG A 158 28.08 -6.41 -0.77
C ARG A 158 28.28 -5.81 -2.18
N GLN A 159 29.22 -6.33 -2.97
CA GLN A 159 29.54 -5.82 -4.31
C GLN A 159 28.49 -6.19 -5.36
N VAL A 160 27.82 -7.35 -5.23
CA VAL A 160 26.81 -7.80 -6.20
C VAL A 160 25.52 -6.99 -6.09
N ASN A 161 25.11 -6.61 -4.86
CA ASN A 161 23.93 -5.76 -4.66
C ASN A 161 24.07 -4.34 -5.22
N PHE A 162 25.29 -3.85 -5.47
CA PHE A 162 25.52 -2.52 -6.04
C PHE A 162 25.55 -2.52 -7.58
N SER A 163 25.73 -3.70 -8.21
CA SER A 163 25.79 -3.83 -9.67
C SER A 163 24.43 -4.07 -10.34
N VAL A 164 23.35 -4.14 -9.54
CA VAL A 164 21.97 -4.41 -9.98
C VAL A 164 21.07 -3.15 -9.88
N PHE A 165 21.67 -1.99 -9.60
CA PHE A 165 21.01 -0.68 -9.67
C PHE A 165 21.51 0.12 -10.87
#